data_AF-A0A5F0D104-F1
#
_entry.id   AF-A0A5F0D104-F1
#
_cell.length_a   1.000
_cell.length_b   1.000
_cell.length_c   1.000
_cell.angle_alpha   90.00
_cell.angle_beta   90.00
_cell.angle_gamma   90.00
#
_symmetry.space_group_name_H-M   'P 1'
#
loop_
_entity.id
_entity.type
_entity.pdbx_description
1 polymer ?
#
loop_
_entity_poly.entity_id
_entity_poly.type
_entity_poly.pdbx_seq_one_letter_code
_entity_poly.pdbx_strand_id
1 'polypeptide(L)'
;MKIPQAFWKIAAWTTTTEDSTALHAAGFVLDQSPQLEDIDRDTGHAPAPMYGNPPALGPYRTYQVSIVDIIDRTELNLTVLSKADVYELARISRTVGPLKMRVH
;
A
#
# COMPACT_ATOMS: atom_id res chain seq x y z
N MET A 1 -10.30 16.24 -17.89
CA MET A 1 -9.12 15.63 -17.25
C MET A 1 -9.59 14.84 -16.03
N LYS A 2 -9.02 13.67 -15.73
CA LYS A 2 -9.32 12.94 -14.48
C LYS A 2 -8.12 13.06 -13.55
N ILE A 3 -8.34 13.55 -12.33
CA ILE A 3 -7.32 13.58 -11.27
C ILE A 3 -7.32 12.20 -10.59
N PRO A 4 -6.18 11.48 -10.54
CA PRO A 4 -6.07 10.24 -9.77
C PRO A 4 -6.40 10.50 -8.30
N GLN A 5 -7.21 9.67 -7.66
CA GLN A 5 -7.59 9.85 -6.25
C GLN A 5 -6.70 9.05 -5.28
N ALA A 6 -6.00 8.05 -5.79
CA ALA A 6 -5.10 7.23 -5.01
C ALA A 6 -3.83 6.88 -5.79
N PHE A 7 -2.74 6.71 -5.06
CA PHE A 7 -1.47 6.20 -5.57
C PHE A 7 -1.08 4.95 -4.80
N TRP A 8 -0.29 4.08 -5.42
CA TRP A 8 0.21 2.87 -4.79
C TRP A 8 1.71 2.72 -5.02
N LYS A 9 2.37 1.99 -4.10
CA LYS A 9 3.74 1.51 -4.28
C LYS A 9 3.89 0.13 -3.68
N ILE A 10 4.76 -0.68 -4.27
CA ILE A 10 5.19 -1.96 -3.69
C ILE A 10 6.69 -1.89 -3.48
N ALA A 11 7.13 -2.13 -2.25
CA ALA A 11 8.53 -2.37 -1.95
C ALA A 11 8.77 -3.88 -1.96
N ALA A 12 9.82 -4.34 -2.65
CA ALA A 12 10.22 -5.74 -2.67
C ALA A 12 11.71 -5.86 -2.31
N TRP A 13 12.05 -6.86 -1.52
CA TRP A 13 13.41 -7.10 -1.06
C TRP A 13 13.66 -8.58 -0.83
N THR A 14 14.92 -8.99 -0.84
CA THR A 14 15.33 -10.37 -0.51
C THR A 14 16.05 -10.40 0.83
N THR A 15 15.89 -11.50 1.56
CA THR A 15 16.70 -11.82 2.74
C THR A 15 17.39 -13.14 2.49
N THR A 16 18.71 -13.15 2.63
CA THR A 16 19.55 -14.32 2.39
C THR A 16 20.11 -14.82 3.71
N THR A 17 19.90 -16.10 4.00
CA THR A 17 20.60 -16.87 5.03
C THR A 17 21.65 -17.75 4.36
N GLU A 18 22.50 -18.43 5.14
CA GLU A 18 23.49 -19.36 4.58
C GLU A 18 22.86 -20.45 3.69
N ASP A 19 21.65 -20.89 4.03
CA ASP A 19 20.97 -22.00 3.36
C ASP A 19 19.89 -21.59 2.34
N SER A 20 19.46 -20.32 2.32
CA SER A 20 18.28 -19.93 1.54
C SER A 20 18.21 -18.44 1.20
N THR A 21 17.41 -18.10 0.19
CA THR A 21 17.01 -16.72 -0.10
C THR A 21 15.50 -16.62 -0.18
N ALA A 22 14.92 -15.72 0.61
CA ALA A 22 13.49 -15.46 0.65
C ALA A 22 13.17 -14.10 0.02
N LEU A 23 12.12 -14.05 -0.81
CA LEU A 23 11.55 -12.81 -1.33
C LEU A 23 10.47 -12.30 -0.37
N HIS A 24 10.47 -11.00 -0.15
CA HIS A 24 9.49 -10.27 0.64
C HIS A 24 8.96 -9.08 -0.15
N ALA A 25 7.71 -8.72 0.08
CA ALA A 25 7.09 -7.54 -0.50
C ALA A 25 6.10 -6.89 0.47
N ALA A 26 5.90 -5.58 0.32
CA ALA A 26 4.91 -4.80 1.06
C ALA A 26 4.21 -3.79 0.15
N GLY A 27 2.88 -3.83 0.12
CA GLY A 27 2.02 -2.90 -0.62
C GLY A 27 1.57 -1.72 0.23
N PHE A 28 1.60 -0.52 -0.35
CA PHE A 28 1.12 0.70 0.29
C PHE A 28 0.18 1.46 -0.64
N VAL A 29 -0.88 2.04 -0.08
CA VAL A 29 -1.78 2.96 -0.76
C VAL A 29 -1.74 4.31 -0.07
N LEU A 30 -1.66 5.36 -0.88
CA LEU A 30 -1.89 6.75 -0.51
C LEU A 30 -3.25 7.15 -1.06
N ASP A 31 -4.20 7.40 -0.17
CA ASP A 31 -5.51 7.97 -0.52
C ASP A 31 -5.46 9.49 -0.33
N GLN A 32 -5.64 10.23 -1.42
CA GLN A 32 -5.70 11.70 -1.41
C GLN A 32 -7.11 12.24 -1.64
N SER A 33 -8.14 11.38 -1.69
CA SER A 33 -9.52 11.80 -1.91
C SER A 33 -9.98 12.90 -0.94
N PRO A 34 -9.66 12.84 0.38
CA PRO A 34 -10.04 13.90 1.33
C PRO A 34 -9.46 15.28 0.99
N GLN A 35 -8.31 15.35 0.33
CA GLN A 35 -7.65 16.60 -0.08
C GLN A 35 -8.22 17.16 -1.39
N LEU A 36 -8.98 16.35 -2.13
CA LEU A 36 -9.59 16.75 -3.40
C LEU A 36 -11.04 17.21 -3.24
N GLU A 37 -11.65 17.09 -2.06
CA GLU A 37 -13.05 17.50 -1.80
C GLU A 37 -13.25 19.01 -2.01
N ASP A 38 -12.24 19.83 -1.71
CA ASP A 38 -12.29 21.29 -1.83
C ASP A 38 -11.78 21.84 -3.19
N ILE A 39 -11.39 20.96 -4.12
CA ILE A 39 -10.88 21.36 -5.44
C ILE A 39 -12.01 21.31 -6.45
N ASP A 40 -12.31 22.45 -7.08
CA ASP A 40 -13.25 22.52 -8.19
C ASP A 40 -12.73 21.67 -9.38
N ARG A 41 -13.42 20.57 -9.66
CA ARG A 41 -13.00 19.55 -10.63
C ARG A 41 -13.09 20.05 -12.08
N ASP A 42 -13.84 21.12 -12.33
CA ASP A 42 -14.02 21.68 -13.68
C ASP A 42 -12.91 22.66 -14.08
N THR A 43 -12.25 23.30 -13.11
CA THR A 43 -11.11 24.19 -13.36
C THR A 43 -9.76 23.49 -13.28
N GLY A 44 -9.71 22.27 -12.70
CA GLY A 44 -8.51 21.43 -12.63
C GLY A 44 -7.34 22.05 -11.83
N HIS A 45 -7.61 23.19 -11.19
CA HIS A 45 -6.65 23.96 -10.42
C HIS A 45 -7.25 24.15 -9.03
N ALA A 46 -6.61 23.54 -8.02
CA ALA A 46 -6.62 24.20 -6.72
C ALA A 46 -6.01 25.60 -6.93
N PRO A 47 -6.52 26.67 -6.33
CA PRO A 47 -5.78 27.92 -6.31
C PRO A 47 -4.39 27.61 -5.75
N ALA A 48 -3.39 27.63 -6.62
CA ALA A 48 -2.01 27.47 -6.19
C ALA A 48 -1.78 28.58 -5.17
N PRO A 49 -1.36 28.28 -3.92
CA PRO A 49 -1.00 29.33 -3.00
C PRO A 49 0.03 30.19 -3.73
N MET A 50 -0.31 31.46 -3.95
CA MET A 50 0.48 32.42 -4.73
C MET A 50 1.92 32.60 -4.20
N TYR A 51 2.24 31.97 -3.07
CA TYR A 51 3.54 31.90 -2.45
C TYR A 51 3.82 30.47 -2.02
N GLY A 52 4.62 29.73 -2.80
CA GLY A 52 5.60 28.68 -2.45
C GLY A 52 5.36 27.62 -1.37
N ASN A 53 4.29 27.68 -0.57
CA ASN A 53 3.98 26.73 0.46
C ASN A 53 3.04 25.70 -0.14
N PRO A 54 3.47 24.45 -0.32
CA PRO A 54 2.54 23.38 -0.67
C PRO A 54 1.37 23.39 0.34
N PRO A 55 0.15 23.03 -0.09
CA PRO A 55 -0.98 22.90 0.82
C PRO A 55 -0.54 22.07 2.02
N ALA A 56 -0.95 22.47 3.23
CA ALA A 56 -0.68 21.67 4.42
C ALA A 56 -1.10 20.24 4.10
N LEU A 57 -0.15 19.30 4.16
CA LEU A 57 -0.40 17.91 3.87
C LEU A 57 -1.40 17.42 4.92
N GLY A 58 -2.71 17.55 4.63
CA GLY A 58 -3.77 16.92 5.43
C GLY A 58 -3.39 15.46 5.60
N PRO A 59 -3.76 14.80 6.71
CA PRO A 59 -3.11 13.61 7.21
C PRO A 59 -2.98 12.56 6.10
N TYR A 60 -1.83 12.50 5.42
CA TYR A 60 -1.66 11.57 4.32
C TYR A 60 -1.73 10.19 4.94
N ARG A 61 -2.84 9.51 4.69
CA ARG A 61 -3.03 8.14 5.14
C ARG A 61 -2.32 7.27 4.13
N THR A 62 -1.00 7.16 4.27
CA THR A 62 -0.30 6.03 3.69
C THR A 62 -0.54 4.85 4.63
N TYR A 63 -1.26 3.85 4.14
CA TYR A 63 -1.49 2.62 4.90
C TYR A 63 -0.98 1.43 4.10
N GLN A 64 -0.47 0.44 4.84
CA GLN A 64 -0.12 -0.84 4.26
C GLN A 64 -1.41 -1.59 3.91
N VAL A 65 -1.45 -2.18 2.72
CA VAL A 65 -2.56 -3.00 2.21
C VAL A 65 -2.02 -4.34 1.73
N SER A 66 -2.91 -5.30 1.47
CA SER A 66 -2.51 -6.49 0.74
C SER A 66 -2.11 -6.12 -0.69
N ILE A 67 -1.09 -6.79 -1.23
CA ILE A 67 -0.76 -6.70 -2.65
C ILE A 67 -1.89 -7.28 -3.52
N VAL A 68 -2.71 -8.19 -3.00
CA VAL A 68 -3.92 -8.67 -3.69
C VAL A 68 -4.90 -7.53 -3.92
N ASP A 69 -5.13 -6.65 -2.92
CA ASP A 69 -6.01 -5.48 -3.08
C ASP A 69 -5.49 -4.49 -4.14
N ILE A 70 -4.17 -4.45 -4.38
CA ILE A 70 -3.56 -3.63 -5.44
C ILE A 70 -3.77 -4.30 -6.81
N ILE A 71 -3.61 -5.63 -6.90
CA ILE A 71 -3.90 -6.40 -8.12
C ILE A 71 -5.34 -6.18 -8.55
N ASP A 72 -6.29 -6.31 -7.61
CA ASP A 72 -7.73 -6.17 -7.90
C ASP A 72 -8.11 -4.77 -8.40
N ARG A 73 -7.40 -3.72 -7.94
CA ARG A 73 -7.66 -2.32 -8.35
C ARG A 73 -6.95 -1.90 -9.63
N THR A 74 -5.82 -2.53 -9.97
CA THR A 74 -4.94 -2.09 -11.06
C THR A 74 -4.91 -3.06 -12.23
N GLU A 75 -5.43 -4.28 -12.04
CA GLU A 75 -5.39 -5.39 -13.00
C GLU A 75 -3.96 -5.79 -13.44
N LEU A 76 -2.95 -5.38 -12.69
CA LEU A 76 -1.56 -5.71 -12.96
C LEU A 76 -1.24 -7.14 -12.49
N ASN A 77 -0.49 -7.88 -13.31
CA ASN A 77 0.01 -9.19 -12.91
C ASN A 77 1.20 -9.07 -11.94
N LEU A 78 0.90 -9.09 -10.64
CA LEU A 78 1.88 -9.00 -9.55
C LEU A 78 1.88 -10.26 -8.67
N THR A 79 1.49 -11.39 -9.26
CA THR A 79 1.28 -12.67 -8.56
C THR A 79 2.51 -13.16 -7.79
N VAL A 80 3.72 -12.88 -8.27
CA VAL A 80 4.96 -13.25 -7.57
C VAL A 80 5.13 -12.42 -6.29
N LEU A 81 4.79 -11.12 -6.34
CA LEU A 81 4.92 -10.23 -5.19
C LEU A 81 3.81 -10.47 -4.17
N SER A 82 2.59 -10.81 -4.60
CA SER A 82 1.51 -11.14 -3.67
C SER A 82 1.80 -12.38 -2.84
N LYS A 83 2.49 -13.38 -3.41
CA LYS A 83 2.97 -14.56 -2.67
C LYS A 83 4.03 -14.22 -1.62
N ALA A 84 4.73 -13.10 -1.79
CA ALA A 84 5.77 -12.61 -0.88
C ALA A 84 5.27 -11.53 0.09
N ASP A 85 3.96 -11.25 0.11
CA ASP A 85 3.39 -10.14 0.87
C ASP A 85 3.48 -10.35 2.39
N VAL A 86 4.29 -9.52 3.05
CA VAL A 86 4.49 -9.59 4.49
C VAL A 86 3.24 -9.20 5.29
N TYR A 87 2.34 -8.40 4.71
CA TYR A 87 1.09 -8.00 5.35
C TYR A 87 0.14 -9.20 5.48
N GLU A 88 -0.05 -9.94 4.40
CA GLU A 88 -0.91 -11.13 4.38
C GLU A 88 -0.31 -12.29 5.16
N LEU A 89 1.01 -12.50 5.09
CA LEU A 89 1.68 -13.52 5.92
C LEU A 89 1.48 -13.26 7.43
N ALA A 90 1.59 -11.99 7.86
CA ALA A 90 1.32 -11.61 9.25
C ALA A 90 -0.16 -11.77 9.63
N ARG A 91 -1.09 -11.45 8.71
CA ARG A 91 -2.53 -11.64 8.91
C ARG A 91 -2.90 -13.12 9.09
N ILE A 92 -2.33 -14.01 8.27
CA ILE A 92 -2.54 -15.45 8.33
C ILE A 92 -1.99 -16.01 9.65
N SER A 93 -0.76 -15.64 10.02
CA SER A 93 -0.13 -16.07 11.28
C SER A 93 -0.97 -15.72 12.52
N ARG A 94 -1.56 -14.51 12.55
CA ARG A 94 -2.50 -14.08 13.61
C ARG A 94 -3.80 -14.88 13.65
N THR A 95 -4.24 -15.41 12.52
CA THR A 95 -5.50 -16.15 12.41
C THR A 95 -5.34 -17.62 12.82
N VAL A 96 -4.17 -18.22 12.54
CA VAL A 96 -3.92 -19.66 12.78
C VAL A 96 -3.56 -19.94 14.25
N GLY A 97 -3.05 -18.97 15.01
CA GLY A 97 -2.64 -19.15 16.42
C GLY A 97 -1.47 -20.14 16.59
N PRO A 98 -0.75 -20.10 17.74
CA PRO A 98 0.31 -21.07 17.97
C PRO A 98 -0.29 -22.47 18.12
N LEU A 99 0.20 -23.45 17.35
CA LEU A 99 -0.08 -24.86 17.61
C LEU A 99 0.36 -25.16 19.04
N LYS A 100 -0.60 -25.42 19.95
CA LYS A 100 -0.28 -26.02 21.25
C LYS A 100 0.24 -27.43 20.98
N MET A 101 1.57 -27.59 20.95
CA MET A 101 2.22 -28.89 21.07
C MET A 101 1.75 -29.52 22.38
N ARG A 102 0.81 -30.49 22.30
CA ARG A 102 0.52 -31.37 23.42
C ARG A 102 1.68 -32.33 23.53
N VAL A 103 2.53 -32.12 24.53
CA VAL A 103 3.45 -33.14 25.01
C VAL A 103 2.59 -34.16 25.77
N HIS A 104 2.58 -35.42 25.33
CA HIS A 104 2.11 -36.59 26.06
C HIS A 104 3.28 -37.55 26.18
#